data_AF-A0A4Q4D3Q6-F1
#
_entry.id   AF-A0A4Q4D3Q6-F1
#
_cell.length_a   1.000
_cell.length_b   1.000
_cell.length_c   1.000
_cell.angle_alpha   90.00
_cell.angle_beta   90.00
_cell.angle_gamma   90.00
#
_symmetry.space_group_name_H-M   'P 1'
#
loop_
_entity.id
_entity.type
_entity.pdbx_description
1 polymer ?
#
loop_
_entity_poly.entity_id
_entity_poly.type
_entity_poly.pdbx_seq_one_letter_code
_entity_poly.pdbx_strand_id
1 'polypeptide(L)'
;MSTTQLRGASAASLDTVLAAVDASGDSGAELGDQLFGVVAALDSSPALRRVLTDPSTEDEAKRGLASSVFGEAVSAATIEVVRTAVGSRWRVG
;
A
#
# COMPACT_ATOMS: atom_id res chain seq x y z
N MET A 1 12.57 14.16 -16.90
CA MET A 1 11.85 13.13 -16.11
C MET A 1 10.39 13.22 -16.48
N SER A 2 9.89 12.31 -17.32
CA SER A 2 8.45 12.24 -17.60
C SER A 2 7.76 11.74 -16.35
N THR A 3 6.97 12.57 -15.69
CA THR A 3 6.05 12.13 -14.65
C THR A 3 4.98 11.27 -15.31
N THR A 4 5.13 9.95 -15.23
CA THR A 4 4.09 9.03 -15.66
C THR A 4 2.88 9.27 -14.78
N GLN A 5 1.95 10.09 -15.25
CA GLN A 5 0.70 10.35 -14.57
C GLN A 5 -0.13 9.06 -14.58
N LEU A 6 -0.52 8.57 -13.40
CA LEU A 6 -1.43 7.45 -13.25
C LEU A 6 -2.76 7.78 -13.94
N ARG A 7 -3.30 6.87 -14.76
CA ARG A 7 -4.58 7.05 -15.46
C ARG A 7 -5.51 5.88 -15.18
N GLY A 8 -6.81 6.08 -15.46
CA GLY A 8 -7.81 5.02 -15.39
C GLY A 8 -7.87 4.37 -14.00
N ALA A 9 -7.88 3.03 -13.95
CA ALA A 9 -8.01 2.27 -12.70
C ALA A 9 -6.89 2.56 -11.66
N SER A 10 -5.69 2.95 -12.09
CA SER A 10 -4.62 3.32 -11.15
C SER A 10 -4.85 4.68 -10.50
N ALA A 11 -5.52 5.62 -11.20
CA ALA A 11 -5.90 6.90 -10.61
C ALA A 11 -7.00 6.72 -9.54
N ALA A 12 -8.00 5.87 -9.83
CA ALA A 12 -9.04 5.52 -8.85
C ALA A 12 -8.48 4.77 -7.63
N SER A 13 -7.50 3.89 -7.85
CA SER A 13 -6.80 3.20 -6.75
C SER A 13 -6.03 4.19 -5.86
N LEU A 14 -5.34 5.17 -6.47
CA LEU A 14 -4.65 6.20 -5.72
C LEU A 14 -5.63 7.03 -4.87
N ASP A 15 -6.74 7.46 -5.46
CA ASP A 15 -7.79 8.22 -4.74
C ASP A 15 -8.33 7.45 -3.53
N THR A 16 -8.57 6.15 -3.70
CA THR A 16 -9.00 5.25 -2.61
C THR A 16 -7.97 5.18 -1.49
N VAL A 17 -6.68 5.10 -1.82
CA VAL A 17 -5.60 5.07 -0.82
C VAL A 17 -5.43 6.41 -0.11
N LEU A 18 -5.53 7.53 -0.84
CA LEU A 18 -5.45 8.85 -0.25
C LEU A 18 -6.60 9.11 0.72
N ALA A 19 -7.82 8.67 0.39
CA ALA A 19 -8.95 8.73 1.31
C ALA A 19 -8.70 7.93 2.60
N ALA A 20 -8.01 6.77 2.51
CA ALA A 20 -7.63 6.00 3.70
C ALA A 20 -6.55 6.72 4.54
N VAL A 21 -5.61 7.41 3.89
CA VAL A 21 -4.62 8.27 4.57
C VAL A 21 -5.32 9.40 5.32
N ASP A 22 -6.27 10.09 4.69
CA ASP A 22 -7.03 11.18 5.33
C ASP A 22 -7.88 10.67 6.51
N ALA A 23 -8.41 9.45 6.41
CA ALA A 23 -9.23 8.83 7.45
C ALA A 23 -8.41 8.24 8.62
N SER A 24 -7.10 8.11 8.48
CA SER A 24 -6.22 7.48 9.48
C SER A 24 -6.23 8.19 10.83
N GLY A 25 -6.44 9.52 10.84
CA GLY A 25 -6.47 10.34 12.06
C GLY A 25 -5.14 10.48 12.82
N ASP A 26 -4.08 9.82 12.34
CA ASP A 26 -2.73 9.85 12.93
C ASP A 26 -2.00 11.16 12.59
N SER A 27 -0.94 11.45 13.35
CA SER A 27 0.00 12.50 12.98
C SER A 27 0.62 12.17 11.62
N GLY A 28 0.45 13.04 10.62
CA GLY A 28 0.96 12.80 9.26
C GLY A 28 2.47 12.50 9.19
N ALA A 29 3.25 12.96 10.17
CA ALA A 29 4.67 12.63 10.29
C ALA A 29 4.92 11.15 10.66
N GLU A 30 4.18 10.60 11.63
CA GLU A 30 4.32 9.20 12.05
C GLU A 30 3.81 8.25 10.96
N LEU A 31 2.63 8.53 10.41
CA LEU A 31 2.07 7.78 9.29
C LEU A 31 3.03 7.78 8.09
N GLY A 32 3.59 8.94 7.75
CA GLY A 32 4.56 9.08 6.68
C GLY A 32 5.81 8.24 6.91
N ASP A 33 6.41 8.32 8.10
CA ASP A 33 7.62 7.56 8.45
C ASP A 33 7.39 6.05 8.35
N GLN A 34 6.27 5.56 8.90
CA GLN A 34 5.93 4.14 8.85
C GLN A 34 5.63 3.67 7.42
N LEU A 35 4.93 4.46 6.60
CA LEU A 35 4.70 4.15 5.19
C LEU A 35 6.01 4.10 4.38
N PHE A 36 6.95 5.01 4.65
CA PHE A 36 8.29 4.94 4.03
C PHE A 36 9.07 3.71 4.49
N GLY A 37 8.93 3.30 5.76
CA GLY A 37 9.47 2.03 6.26
C GLY A 37 8.92 0.82 5.49
N VAL A 38 7.60 0.79 5.22
CA VAL A 38 6.97 -0.24 4.39
C VAL A 38 7.54 -0.24 2.97
N VAL A 39 7.69 0.93 2.33
CA VAL A 39 8.31 1.04 1.00
C VAL A 39 9.73 0.47 1.00
N ALA A 40 10.56 0.82 1.98
CA ALA A 40 11.92 0.30 2.10
C ALA A 40 11.95 -1.23 2.28
N ALA A 41 11.02 -1.78 3.04
CA ALA A 41 10.87 -3.23 3.19
C ALA A 41 10.48 -3.92 1.87
N LEU A 42 9.59 -3.32 1.07
CA LEU A 42 9.20 -3.84 -0.24
C LEU A 42 10.36 -3.74 -1.26
N ASP A 43 11.16 -2.69 -1.20
CA ASP A 43 12.32 -2.51 -2.07
C ASP A 43 13.43 -3.52 -1.75
N SER A 44 13.61 -3.86 -0.47
CA SER A 44 14.57 -4.89 -0.04
C SER A 44 14.10 -6.33 -0.30
N SER A 45 12.79 -6.54 -0.55
CA SER A 45 12.21 -7.87 -0.82
C SER A 45 11.42 -7.92 -2.13
N PRO A 46 12.09 -8.18 -3.27
CA PRO A 46 11.44 -8.31 -4.56
C PRO A 46 10.35 -9.39 -4.61
N ALA A 47 10.50 -10.46 -3.83
CA ALA A 47 9.52 -11.54 -3.74
C ALA A 47 8.23 -11.09 -3.05
N LEU A 48 8.33 -10.39 -1.91
CA LEU A 48 7.16 -9.84 -1.21
C LEU A 48 6.43 -8.83 -2.10
N ARG A 49 7.17 -7.90 -2.71
CA ARG A 49 6.62 -6.93 -3.66
C ARG A 49 5.89 -7.62 -4.81
N ARG A 50 6.45 -8.71 -5.36
CA ARG A 50 5.81 -9.45 -6.46
C ARG A 50 4.48 -10.05 -6.04
N VAL A 51 4.40 -10.69 -4.87
CA VAL A 51 3.15 -11.28 -4.38
C VAL A 51 2.09 -10.19 -4.13
N LEU A 52 2.47 -9.09 -3.48
CA LEU A 52 1.53 -8.00 -3.16
C LEU A 52 1.04 -7.20 -4.38
N THR A 53 1.71 -7.33 -5.52
CA THR A 53 1.35 -6.64 -6.78
C THR A 53 0.78 -7.57 -7.85
N ASP A 54 0.74 -8.88 -7.61
CA ASP A 54 0.23 -9.87 -8.56
C ASP A 54 -1.31 -9.74 -8.71
N PRO A 55 -1.83 -9.39 -9.90
CA PRO A 55 -3.27 -9.25 -10.11
C PRO A 55 -4.04 -10.57 -10.05
N SER A 56 -3.36 -11.72 -10.07
CA SER A 56 -3.96 -13.04 -9.94
C SER A 56 -4.05 -13.51 -8.48
N THR A 57 -3.46 -12.78 -7.53
CA THR A 57 -3.62 -13.08 -6.10
C THR A 57 -4.89 -12.44 -5.56
N GLU A 58 -5.71 -13.23 -4.87
CA GLU A 58 -6.94 -12.75 -4.20
C GLU A 58 -6.65 -11.57 -3.27
N ASP A 59 -7.53 -10.56 -3.28
CA ASP A 59 -7.31 -9.31 -2.55
C ASP A 59 -7.19 -9.54 -1.04
N GLU A 60 -7.99 -10.44 -0.48
CA GLU A 60 -7.91 -10.76 0.95
C GLU A 60 -6.63 -11.51 1.31
N ALA A 61 -6.09 -12.33 0.40
CA ALA A 61 -4.81 -12.99 0.62
C ALA A 61 -3.65 -11.98 0.68
N LYS A 62 -3.66 -10.96 -0.20
CA LYS A 62 -2.69 -9.85 -0.14
C LYS A 62 -2.82 -9.04 1.14
N ARG A 63 -4.06 -8.73 1.56
CA ARG A 63 -4.32 -8.00 2.82
C ARG A 63 -3.83 -8.78 4.03
N GLY A 64 -4.13 -10.08 4.10
CA GLY A 64 -3.65 -10.97 5.16
C GLY A 64 -2.13 -11.06 5.23
N LEU A 65 -1.47 -11.17 4.07
CA LEU A 65 -0.01 -11.14 3.99
C LEU A 65 0.57 -9.81 4.49
N ALA A 66 -0.01 -8.67 4.08
CA ALA A 66 0.41 -7.37 4.55
C ALA A 66 0.27 -7.24 6.08
N SER A 67 -0.87 -7.66 6.64
CA SER A 67 -1.07 -7.71 8.10
C SER A 67 -0.05 -8.59 8.81
N SER A 68 0.26 -9.77 8.26
CA SER A 68 1.23 -10.69 8.85
C SER A 68 2.67 -10.15 8.84
N VAL A 69 3.04 -9.36 7.83
CA VAL A 69 4.42 -8.87 7.68
C VAL A 69 4.63 -7.56 8.42
N PHE A 70 3.66 -6.64 8.37
CA PHE A 70 3.82 -5.28 8.86
C PHE A 70 3.01 -4.97 10.12
N GLY A 71 1.98 -5.75 10.44
CA GLY A 71 0.98 -5.39 11.45
C GLY A 71 1.53 -5.17 12.86
N GLU A 72 2.61 -5.85 13.25
CA GLU A 72 3.28 -5.63 14.54
C GLU A 72 4.30 -4.48 14.51
N ALA A 73 4.72 -4.05 13.31
CA ALA A 73 5.78 -3.06 13.12
C ALA A 73 5.25 -1.63 12.90
N VAL A 74 3.96 -1.46 12.61
CA VAL A 74 3.34 -0.16 12.30
C VAL A 74 2.06 0.06 13.10
N SER A 75 1.57 1.30 13.14
CA SER A 75 0.31 1.62 13.80
C SER A 75 -0.87 0.93 13.12
N ALA A 76 -1.98 0.79 13.87
CA ALA A 76 -3.23 0.26 13.33
C ALA A 76 -3.74 1.09 12.13
N ALA A 77 -3.54 2.41 12.15
CA ALA A 77 -3.96 3.27 11.05
C ALA A 77 -3.08 3.05 9.81
N THR A 78 -1.76 2.93 9.99
CA THR A 78 -0.82 2.64 8.89
C THR A 78 -1.11 1.31 8.23
N ILE A 79 -1.35 0.24 9.01
CA ILE A 79 -1.62 -1.07 8.41
C ILE A 79 -2.92 -1.08 7.60
N GLU A 80 -3.95 -0.32 8.00
CA GLU A 80 -5.18 -0.20 7.21
C GLU A 80 -4.97 0.56 5.88
N VAL A 81 -4.10 1.58 5.85
CA VAL A 81 -3.68 2.21 4.60
C VAL A 81 -2.96 1.21 3.70
N VAL A 82 -2.02 0.42 4.24
CA VAL A 82 -1.29 -0.60 3.48
C VAL A 82 -2.24 -1.67 2.94
N ARG A 83 -3.19 -2.15 3.76
CA ARG A 83 -4.22 -3.13 3.34
C ARG A 83 -5.09 -2.59 2.22
N THR A 84 -5.49 -1.31 2.32
CA THR A 84 -6.23 -0.62 1.25
C THR A 84 -5.41 -0.58 -0.04
N ALA A 85 -4.12 -0.23 0.05
CA ALA A 85 -3.24 -0.17 -1.11
C ALA A 85 -3.06 -1.54 -1.78
N VAL A 86 -2.74 -2.60 -1.04
CA VAL A 86 -2.50 -3.93 -1.64
C VAL A 86 -3.79 -4.59 -2.16
N GLY A 87 -4.94 -4.25 -1.58
CA GLY A 87 -6.26 -4.65 -2.07
C GLY A 87 -6.79 -3.82 -3.23
N SER A 88 -6.09 -2.75 -3.64
CA SER A 88 -6.47 -1.92 -4.78
C SER A 88 -5.88 -2.44 -6.08
N ARG A 89 -6.50 -2.06 -7.19
CA ARG A 89 -6.13 -2.56 -8.52
C ARG A 89 -5.24 -1.58 -9.27
N TRP A 90 -3.94 -1.77 -9.11
CA TRP A 90 -2.91 -1.03 -9.84
C TRP A 90 -2.74 -1.60 -11.25
N ARG A 91 -2.87 -0.77 -12.28
CA ARG A 91 -2.41 -1.08 -13.63
C ARG A 91 -0.99 -0.58 -13.79
N VAL A 92 -0.11 -1.46 -14.25
CA VAL A 92 1.21 -1.08 -14.75
C VAL A 92 0.99 -0.27 -16.02
N GLY A 93 1.59 0.90 -16.10
CA GLY A 93 1.60 1.73 -17.30
C GLY A 93 2.50 1.15 -18.37
#